data_AF-A0A7C2QQ80-F1
#
_entry.id   AF-A0A7C2QQ80-F1
#
_cell.length_a   1.000
_cell.length_b   1.000
_cell.length_c   1.000
_cell.angle_alpha   90.00
_cell.angle_beta   90.00
_cell.angle_gamma   90.00
#
_symmetry.space_group_name_H-M   'P 1'
#
loop_
_entity.id
_entity.type
_entity.pdbx_description
1 polymer ?
#
loop_
_entity_poly.entity_id
_entity_poly.type
_entity_poly.pdbx_seq_one_letter_code
_entity_poly.pdbx_strand_id
1 'polypeptide(L)'
;MATYSQNFIMTKLDDPDAELVLFLNAAQTGTVYIDNVVLVKINNTVAEKNYPTVTPTVDRSNLILYEISPGSYSRGVWDHGEGLKDITAQLDRLRDMGINCIWINPIFLGEGMGYWTYDYYRISYKVGNINDMKELVWEAHKRNMLVIIDLVINHVWDQSPLFQDVERNGTASPYANFYFWDGEPGASNALRIPWDPTLPEINLDDAGAKAYMFDMAAYWVQKLDIDGYRVDVAMRLEDRHPGVSLELRQRLEQVKPD
;
A
#
# COMPACT_ATOMS: atom_id res chain seq x y z
N MET A 1 5.23 29.90 33.24
CA MET A 1 5.87 28.87 32.39
C MET A 1 5.71 27.53 33.07
N ALA A 2 4.90 26.66 32.50
CA ALA A 2 4.85 25.24 32.85
C ALA A 2 4.49 24.49 31.56
N THR A 3 5.48 23.82 30.98
CA THR A 3 5.33 22.81 29.94
C THR A 3 4.66 21.58 30.53
N TYR A 4 3.58 21.10 29.89
CA TYR A 4 3.11 19.72 30.05
C TYR A 4 2.79 19.15 28.68
N SER A 5 3.66 18.25 28.22
CA SER A 5 3.40 17.27 27.18
C SER A 5 2.30 16.33 27.64
N GLN A 6 1.29 16.03 26.81
CA GLN A 6 0.46 14.86 27.02
C GLN A 6 0.25 14.09 25.71
N ASN A 7 0.60 12.81 25.80
CA ASN A 7 0.53 11.79 24.78
C ASN A 7 -0.93 11.52 24.41
N PHE A 8 -1.24 11.47 23.12
CA PHE A 8 -2.51 10.93 22.65
C PHE A 8 -2.41 9.39 22.66
N ILE A 9 -3.24 8.73 23.45
CA ILE A 9 -3.46 7.29 23.34
C ILE A 9 -4.50 7.08 22.25
N MET A 10 -4.05 6.66 21.08
CA MET A 10 -4.92 6.11 20.04
C MET A 10 -5.18 4.63 20.38
N THR A 11 -6.41 4.28 20.71
CA THR A 11 -6.80 2.87 20.79
C THR A 11 -6.86 2.30 19.38
N LYS A 12 -6.08 1.25 19.14
CA LYS A 12 -6.07 0.45 17.91
C LYS A 12 -7.51 -0.02 17.64
N LEU A 13 -8.13 0.46 16.58
CA LEU A 13 -9.22 -0.29 15.95
C LEU A 13 -8.52 -1.49 15.30
N ASP A 14 -8.99 -2.72 15.57
CA ASP A 14 -8.47 -3.96 14.98
C ASP A 14 -8.76 -4.07 13.46
N ASP A 15 -8.97 -2.94 12.79
CA ASP A 15 -9.23 -2.82 11.37
C ASP A 15 -8.22 -1.84 10.74
N PRO A 16 -7.21 -2.32 9.99
CA PRO A 16 -6.25 -1.48 9.31
C PRO A 16 -6.88 -0.63 8.19
N ASP A 17 -8.11 -0.96 7.76
CA ASP A 17 -8.87 -0.23 6.76
C ASP A 17 -9.79 0.84 7.38
N ALA A 18 -9.81 0.98 8.71
CA ALA A 18 -10.58 2.02 9.39
C ALA A 18 -9.99 3.40 9.08
N GLU A 19 -10.48 4.03 8.02
CA GLU A 19 -10.28 5.46 7.82
C GLU A 19 -10.85 6.20 9.05
N LEU A 20 -10.00 6.94 9.75
CA LEU A 20 -10.47 7.94 10.73
C LEU A 20 -11.06 9.11 9.95
N VAL A 21 -12.28 8.93 9.48
CA VAL A 21 -13.00 9.92 8.67
C VAL A 21 -13.70 10.91 9.60
N LEU A 22 -13.08 12.06 9.86
CA LEU A 22 -13.77 13.23 10.42
C LEU A 22 -14.55 13.94 9.31
N PHE A 23 -15.69 13.39 8.90
CA PHE A 23 -16.72 14.17 8.21
C PHE A 23 -17.75 14.65 9.24
N LEU A 24 -17.70 15.95 9.53
CA LEU A 24 -18.84 16.67 10.09
C LEU A 24 -19.93 16.71 9.03
N ASN A 25 -20.86 15.74 9.08
CA ASN A 25 -22.15 15.92 8.46
C ASN A 25 -23.23 15.86 9.53
N ALA A 26 -23.90 17.01 9.70
CA ALA A 26 -24.87 17.25 10.74
C ALA A 26 -26.15 16.47 10.44
N ALA A 27 -26.32 15.30 11.05
CA ALA A 27 -27.63 14.78 11.43
C ALA A 27 -27.46 13.64 12.43
N GLN A 28 -27.96 13.86 13.65
CA GLN A 28 -28.01 12.91 14.79
C GLN A 28 -26.71 12.79 15.62
N THR A 29 -26.39 13.84 16.38
CA THR A 29 -25.32 13.81 17.38
C THR A 29 -25.87 13.64 18.79
N GLY A 30 -25.47 12.56 19.47
CA GLY A 30 -25.29 12.56 20.92
C GLY A 30 -23.88 13.08 21.22
N THR A 31 -23.74 14.39 21.40
CA THR A 31 -22.46 15.03 21.72
C THR A 31 -22.19 14.92 23.21
N VAL A 32 -21.04 14.35 23.60
CA VAL A 32 -20.56 14.38 24.99
C VAL A 32 -19.35 15.31 25.06
N TYR A 33 -19.43 16.33 25.92
CA TYR A 33 -18.34 17.28 26.15
C TYR A 33 -17.54 16.82 27.36
N ILE A 34 -16.24 16.60 27.19
CA ILE A 34 -15.27 16.45 28.29
C ILE A 34 -14.00 17.22 27.91
N ASP A 35 -13.62 18.18 28.74
CA ASP A 35 -12.32 18.86 28.75
C ASP A 35 -11.70 19.18 27.37
N ASN A 36 -12.39 20.04 26.61
CA ASN A 36 -11.92 20.63 25.35
C ASN A 36 -11.65 19.63 24.18
N VAL A 37 -12.09 18.37 24.29
CA VAL A 37 -12.04 17.39 23.20
C VAL A 37 -13.46 17.11 22.70
N VAL A 38 -13.68 17.24 21.39
CA VAL A 38 -14.94 16.84 20.73
C VAL A 38 -14.79 15.40 20.23
N LEU A 39 -15.39 14.45 20.94
CA LEU A 39 -15.54 13.09 20.46
C LEU A 39 -16.80 13.00 19.58
N VAL A 40 -16.63 12.95 18.27
CA VAL A 40 -17.74 12.70 17.34
C VAL A 40 -17.81 11.18 17.11
N LYS A 41 -18.83 10.53 17.68
CA LYS A 41 -19.17 9.16 17.32
C LYS A 41 -19.87 9.17 15.95
N ILE A 42 -19.12 8.89 14.89
CA ILE A 42 -19.68 8.75 13.54
C ILE A 42 -20.11 7.30 13.37
N ASN A 43 -21.41 7.02 13.45
CA ASN A 43 -21.99 5.73 13.07
C ASN A 43 -22.26 5.72 11.56
N ASN A 44 -21.21 5.82 10.73
CA ASN A 44 -21.33 5.54 9.31
C ASN A 44 -20.86 4.12 9.04
N THR A 45 -21.77 3.15 9.13
CA THR A 45 -21.58 1.90 8.42
C THR A 45 -21.76 2.22 6.93
N VAL A 46 -20.68 2.61 6.24
CA VAL A 46 -20.68 2.55 4.78
C VAL A 46 -20.83 1.06 4.46
N ALA A 47 -21.96 0.66 3.89
CA ALA A 47 -22.12 -0.71 3.42
C ALA A 47 -20.97 -0.99 2.45
N GLU A 48 -20.13 -1.99 2.74
CA GLU A 48 -19.11 -2.43 1.78
C GLU A 48 -19.84 -2.77 0.47
N LYS A 49 -19.48 -2.08 -0.61
CA LYS A 49 -19.95 -2.45 -1.94
C LYS A 49 -19.48 -3.88 -2.19
N ASN A 50 -20.43 -4.78 -2.45
CA ASN A 50 -20.12 -6.16 -2.79
C ASN A 50 -19.73 -6.22 -4.27
N TYR A 51 -18.46 -6.55 -4.53
CA TYR A 51 -17.94 -6.80 -5.88
C TYR A 51 -17.77 -8.31 -6.04
N PRO A 52 -18.68 -9.01 -6.74
CA PRO A 52 -18.53 -10.45 -6.94
C PRO A 52 -17.29 -10.70 -7.80
N THR A 53 -16.50 -11.71 -7.42
CA THR A 53 -15.31 -12.15 -8.15
C THR A 53 -15.65 -12.43 -9.62
N VAL A 54 -14.83 -11.91 -10.53
CA VAL A 54 -14.89 -12.18 -11.96
C VAL A 54 -13.52 -12.68 -12.38
N THR A 55 -13.38 -13.94 -12.73
CA THR A 55 -12.07 -14.50 -13.14
C THR A 55 -11.80 -14.21 -14.62
N PRO A 56 -10.76 -13.43 -14.98
CA PRO A 56 -10.39 -13.22 -16.37
C PRO A 56 -9.88 -14.51 -17.01
N THR A 57 -10.08 -14.65 -18.31
CA THR A 57 -9.63 -15.78 -19.15
C THR A 57 -8.50 -15.38 -20.09
N VAL A 58 -7.71 -14.38 -19.69
CA VAL A 58 -6.59 -13.83 -20.49
C VAL A 58 -5.52 -14.89 -20.70
N ASP A 59 -5.07 -15.03 -21.95
CA ASP A 59 -3.89 -15.83 -22.27
C ASP A 59 -2.63 -15.12 -21.76
N ARG A 60 -2.12 -15.58 -20.60
CA ARG A 60 -0.94 -15.01 -19.94
C ARG A 60 0.36 -15.18 -20.74
N SER A 61 0.37 -15.98 -21.82
CA SER A 61 1.51 -16.07 -22.74
C SER A 61 1.56 -14.93 -23.77
N ASN A 62 0.49 -14.12 -23.86
CA ASN A 62 0.35 -13.02 -24.80
C ASN A 62 -0.22 -11.76 -24.11
N LEU A 63 0.55 -11.19 -23.17
CA LEU A 63 0.18 -9.97 -22.48
C LEU A 63 0.63 -8.72 -23.25
N ILE A 64 -0.30 -7.79 -23.42
CA ILE A 64 -0.04 -6.42 -23.86
C ILE A 64 -0.28 -5.53 -22.64
N LEU A 65 0.80 -5.18 -21.96
CA LEU A 65 0.77 -4.41 -20.72
C LEU A 65 0.67 -2.92 -21.00
N TYR A 66 -0.05 -2.21 -20.14
CA TYR A 66 -0.07 -0.75 -20.11
C TYR A 66 0.24 -0.26 -18.69
N GLU A 67 1.38 0.42 -18.53
CA GLU A 67 1.80 1.02 -17.26
C GLU A 67 1.03 2.32 -17.01
N ILE A 68 0.58 2.51 -15.76
CA ILE A 68 -0.22 3.64 -15.34
C ILE A 68 0.30 4.17 -14.01
N SER A 69 0.69 5.44 -14.00
CA SER A 69 0.92 6.22 -12.77
C SER A 69 -0.38 6.94 -12.38
N PRO A 70 -1.07 6.54 -11.27
CA PRO A 70 -2.39 7.08 -10.93
C PRO A 70 -2.44 8.60 -10.85
N GLY A 71 -1.39 9.22 -10.29
CA GLY A 71 -1.34 10.66 -10.09
C GLY A 71 -1.13 11.49 -11.36
N SER A 72 -0.81 10.87 -12.50
CA SER A 72 -0.51 11.57 -13.75
C SER A 72 -1.36 11.14 -14.95
N TYR A 73 -2.16 10.08 -14.82
CA TYR A 73 -2.80 9.43 -15.95
C TYR A 73 -3.93 10.25 -16.60
N SER A 74 -4.71 11.00 -15.82
CA SER A 74 -6.06 11.35 -16.28
C SER A 74 -6.41 12.81 -16.46
N ARG A 75 -5.69 13.77 -15.86
CA ARG A 75 -5.84 15.21 -16.19
C ARG A 75 -4.51 15.93 -16.06
N GLY A 76 -4.33 16.96 -16.90
CA GLY A 76 -3.05 17.66 -17.09
C GLY A 76 -2.40 18.10 -15.78
N VAL A 77 -1.09 18.35 -15.88
CA VAL A 77 -0.03 18.51 -14.87
C VAL A 77 -0.31 19.37 -13.60
N TRP A 78 -1.51 19.91 -13.41
CA TRP A 78 -1.86 20.89 -12.38
C TRP A 78 -3.13 20.60 -11.57
N ASP A 79 -3.86 19.52 -11.89
CA ASP A 79 -5.01 19.08 -11.11
C ASP A 79 -4.74 17.63 -10.68
N HIS A 80 -4.69 17.36 -9.37
CA HIS A 80 -4.58 16.00 -8.88
C HIS A 80 -5.87 15.28 -9.33
N GLY A 81 -5.81 14.54 -10.44
CA GLY A 81 -6.97 13.83 -10.99
C GLY A 81 -7.63 12.90 -9.96
N GLU A 82 -8.73 12.25 -10.34
CA GLU A 82 -9.43 11.32 -9.45
C GLU A 82 -8.71 9.95 -9.30
N GLY A 83 -7.44 9.87 -9.74
CA GLY A 83 -6.54 8.74 -9.57
C GLY A 83 -7.13 7.44 -10.12
N LEU A 84 -7.39 6.48 -9.24
CA LEU A 84 -7.93 5.16 -9.59
C LEU A 84 -9.26 5.25 -10.35
N LYS A 85 -10.14 6.19 -10.01
CA LYS A 85 -11.45 6.34 -10.69
C LYS A 85 -11.30 6.70 -12.16
N ASP A 86 -10.34 7.57 -12.46
CA ASP A 86 -10.09 7.94 -13.84
C ASP A 86 -9.47 6.80 -14.64
N ILE A 87 -8.66 5.93 -14.00
CA ILE A 87 -8.19 4.70 -14.64
C ILE A 87 -9.38 3.82 -15.01
N THR A 88 -10.31 3.59 -14.06
CA THR A 88 -11.55 2.83 -14.28
C THR A 88 -12.35 3.39 -15.46
N ALA A 89 -12.48 4.71 -15.55
CA ALA A 89 -13.19 5.38 -16.65
C ALA A 89 -12.55 5.20 -18.03
N GLN A 90 -11.28 4.81 -18.10
CA GLN A 90 -10.53 4.61 -19.35
C GLN A 90 -10.42 3.14 -19.77
N LEU A 91 -10.93 2.18 -18.99
CA LEU A 91 -10.77 0.75 -19.27
C LEU A 91 -11.32 0.33 -20.65
N ASP A 92 -12.44 0.90 -21.09
CA ASP A 92 -12.98 0.61 -22.43
C ASP A 92 -12.02 1.08 -23.54
N ARG A 93 -11.42 2.27 -23.40
CA ARG A 93 -10.41 2.76 -24.34
C ARG A 93 -9.18 1.88 -24.37
N LEU A 94 -8.69 1.44 -23.21
CA LEU A 94 -7.52 0.56 -23.10
C LEU A 94 -7.80 -0.81 -23.73
N ARG A 95 -8.97 -1.39 -23.46
CA ARG A 95 -9.41 -2.63 -24.10
C ARG A 95 -9.46 -2.48 -25.62
N ASP A 96 -10.03 -1.39 -26.13
CA ASP A 96 -10.16 -1.16 -27.58
C ASP A 96 -8.79 -0.97 -28.27
N MET A 97 -7.76 -0.54 -27.52
CA MET A 97 -6.36 -0.53 -27.98
C MET A 97 -5.71 -1.92 -27.99
N GLY A 98 -6.38 -2.96 -27.48
CA GLY A 98 -5.86 -4.32 -27.35
C GLY A 98 -5.11 -4.59 -26.05
N ILE A 99 -5.11 -3.66 -25.09
CA ILE A 99 -4.50 -3.87 -23.77
C ILE A 99 -5.31 -4.92 -23.01
N ASN A 100 -4.62 -5.92 -22.46
CA ASN A 100 -5.24 -6.98 -21.67
C ASN A 100 -4.64 -7.12 -20.25
N CYS A 101 -3.68 -6.26 -19.89
CA CYS A 101 -3.13 -6.17 -18.56
C CYS A 101 -2.76 -4.72 -18.26
N ILE A 102 -3.22 -4.18 -17.13
CA ILE A 102 -2.79 -2.87 -16.63
C ILE A 102 -1.85 -3.06 -15.46
N TRP A 103 -0.73 -2.33 -15.49
CA TRP A 103 0.22 -2.25 -14.39
C TRP A 103 0.08 -0.89 -13.74
N ILE A 104 -0.31 -0.88 -12.47
CA ILE A 104 -0.47 0.35 -11.70
C ILE A 104 0.76 0.54 -10.81
N ASN A 105 1.38 1.72 -10.87
CA ASN A 105 2.48 2.11 -9.96
C ASN A 105 2.00 2.07 -8.47
N PRO A 106 2.89 2.22 -7.46
CA PRO A 106 2.52 1.92 -6.08
C PRO A 106 1.28 2.70 -5.61
N ILE A 107 0.36 1.98 -4.99
CA ILE A 107 -0.89 2.56 -4.45
C ILE A 107 -0.79 2.86 -2.96
N PHE A 108 0.28 2.42 -2.30
CA PHE A 108 0.44 2.50 -0.85
C PHE A 108 0.58 3.95 -0.36
N LEU A 109 0.12 4.20 0.87
CA LEU A 109 0.26 5.49 1.51
C LEU A 109 1.75 5.84 1.65
N GLY A 110 2.13 7.00 1.12
CA GLY A 110 3.52 7.43 1.08
C GLY A 110 3.74 8.68 0.23
N GLU A 111 5.02 8.98 0.05
CA GLU A 111 5.49 10.08 -0.79
C GLU A 111 6.10 9.59 -2.11
N GLY A 112 6.40 10.56 -2.96
CA GLY A 112 6.98 10.42 -4.30
C GLY A 112 6.51 9.21 -5.07
N MET A 113 5.23 9.29 -5.45
CA MET A 113 4.51 8.31 -6.25
C MET A 113 4.37 6.93 -5.58
N GLY A 114 4.55 6.87 -4.25
CA GLY A 114 4.31 5.68 -3.43
C GLY A 114 5.54 4.82 -3.17
N TYR A 115 6.69 5.15 -3.78
CA TYR A 115 7.97 4.45 -3.51
C TYR A 115 8.58 4.84 -2.15
N TRP A 116 8.30 6.04 -1.62
CA TRP A 116 8.55 6.36 -0.22
C TRP A 116 7.38 5.86 0.63
N THR A 117 7.26 4.54 0.77
CA THR A 117 6.12 3.93 1.45
C THR A 117 6.13 4.25 2.95
N TYR A 118 5.03 4.85 3.42
CA TYR A 118 4.77 5.15 4.82
C TYR A 118 3.98 4.02 5.50
N ASP A 119 2.96 3.48 4.82
CA ASP A 119 2.13 2.38 5.31
C ASP A 119 1.71 1.46 4.15
N TYR A 120 2.16 0.21 4.20
CA TYR A 120 1.92 -0.78 3.16
C TYR A 120 0.48 -1.33 3.13
N TYR A 121 -0.28 -1.19 4.22
CA TYR A 121 -1.64 -1.73 4.32
C TYR A 121 -2.72 -0.70 4.00
N ARG A 122 -2.32 0.53 3.63
CA ARG A 122 -3.24 1.62 3.35
C ARG A 122 -3.04 2.17 1.95
N ILE A 123 -4.12 2.37 1.21
CA ILE A 123 -4.08 3.09 -0.06
C ILE A 123 -3.85 4.59 0.21
N SER A 124 -2.99 5.21 -0.60
CA SER A 124 -2.74 6.65 -0.55
C SER A 124 -3.99 7.43 -0.90
N TYR A 125 -4.42 8.34 -0.03
CA TYR A 125 -5.53 9.27 -0.33
C TYR A 125 -5.27 10.15 -1.56
N LYS A 126 -4.01 10.25 -2.03
CA LYS A 126 -3.62 10.96 -3.25
C LYS A 126 -4.01 10.20 -4.52
N VAL A 127 -4.25 8.89 -4.43
CA VAL A 127 -4.60 8.03 -5.58
C VAL A 127 -6.03 7.51 -5.51
N GLY A 128 -6.62 7.42 -4.32
CA GLY A 128 -8.01 6.99 -4.11
C GLY A 128 -8.20 6.30 -2.76
N ASN A 129 -9.17 5.40 -2.68
CA ASN A 129 -9.42 4.55 -1.51
C ASN A 129 -9.60 3.07 -1.90
N ILE A 130 -9.79 2.20 -0.90
CA ILE A 130 -9.97 0.76 -1.09
C ILE A 130 -11.14 0.41 -2.02
N ASN A 131 -12.26 1.14 -1.96
CA ASN A 131 -13.42 0.87 -2.80
C ASN A 131 -13.18 1.27 -4.26
N ASP A 132 -12.40 2.32 -4.50
CA ASP A 132 -12.02 2.72 -5.86
C ASP A 132 -11.14 1.63 -6.49
N MET A 133 -10.22 1.04 -5.73
CA MET A 133 -9.39 -0.06 -6.20
C MET A 133 -10.19 -1.33 -6.45
N LYS A 134 -11.11 -1.70 -5.54
CA LYS A 134 -12.02 -2.84 -5.76
C LYS A 134 -12.88 -2.65 -7.02
N GLU A 135 -13.41 -1.44 -7.24
CA GLU A 135 -14.20 -1.12 -8.43
C GLU A 135 -13.37 -1.25 -9.71
N LEU A 136 -12.14 -0.74 -9.69
CA LEU A 136 -11.20 -0.82 -10.80
C LEU A 136 -10.89 -2.27 -11.19
N VAL A 137 -10.52 -3.11 -10.21
CA VAL A 137 -10.19 -4.53 -10.48
C VAL A 137 -11.40 -5.24 -11.04
N TRP A 138 -12.57 -5.06 -10.41
CA TRP A 138 -13.81 -5.69 -10.86
C TRP A 138 -14.21 -5.27 -12.29
N GLU A 139 -14.13 -3.98 -12.63
CA GLU A 139 -14.45 -3.50 -13.97
C GLU A 139 -13.41 -3.92 -15.02
N ALA A 140 -12.13 -4.05 -14.65
CA ALA A 140 -11.08 -4.56 -15.52
C ALA A 140 -11.32 -6.05 -15.83
N HIS A 141 -11.61 -6.84 -14.80
CA HIS A 141 -11.92 -8.25 -14.95
C HIS A 141 -13.14 -8.52 -15.83
N LYS A 142 -14.21 -7.72 -15.70
CA LYS A 142 -15.39 -7.76 -16.60
C LYS A 142 -15.06 -7.53 -18.07
N ARG A 143 -13.94 -6.84 -18.34
CA ARG A 143 -13.43 -6.57 -19.70
C ARG A 143 -12.39 -7.59 -20.14
N ASN A 144 -12.22 -8.68 -19.38
CA ASN A 144 -11.18 -9.68 -19.59
C ASN A 144 -9.78 -9.05 -19.62
N MET A 145 -9.50 -8.18 -18.63
CA MET A 145 -8.19 -7.55 -18.43
C MET A 145 -7.65 -7.94 -17.05
N LEU A 146 -6.33 -8.10 -16.96
CA LEU A 146 -5.62 -8.33 -15.69
C LEU A 146 -5.21 -6.99 -15.05
N VAL A 147 -5.06 -6.99 -13.73
CA VAL A 147 -4.55 -5.86 -12.95
C VAL A 147 -3.37 -6.32 -12.09
N ILE A 148 -2.20 -5.77 -12.36
CA ILE A 148 -1.03 -5.93 -11.49
C ILE A 148 -0.67 -4.60 -10.83
N ILE A 149 -0.10 -4.65 -9.63
CA ILE A 149 0.37 -3.45 -8.92
C ILE A 149 1.86 -3.54 -8.61
N ASP A 150 2.48 -2.39 -8.40
CA ASP A 150 3.86 -2.31 -7.92
C ASP A 150 4.00 -2.80 -6.47
N LEU A 151 5.06 -3.57 -6.21
CA LEU A 151 5.41 -4.10 -4.89
C LEU A 151 6.78 -3.56 -4.45
N VAL A 152 6.77 -2.68 -3.46
CA VAL A 152 7.96 -1.98 -2.94
C VAL A 152 8.47 -2.64 -1.66
N ILE A 153 9.07 -3.83 -1.76
CA ILE A 153 9.55 -4.59 -0.59
C ILE A 153 11.06 -4.50 -0.37
N ASN A 154 11.77 -3.72 -1.18
CA ASN A 154 13.22 -3.54 -1.06
C ASN A 154 13.59 -2.55 0.06
N HIS A 155 12.79 -1.50 0.23
CA HIS A 155 13.08 -0.37 1.11
C HIS A 155 11.76 0.20 1.65
N VAL A 156 11.83 0.99 2.72
CA VAL A 156 10.70 1.74 3.27
C VAL A 156 11.10 3.20 3.44
N TRP A 157 10.14 4.13 3.55
CA TRP A 157 10.47 5.49 3.95
C TRP A 157 10.92 5.54 5.41
N ASP A 158 11.97 6.30 5.71
CA ASP A 158 12.43 6.49 7.07
C ASP A 158 11.43 7.23 7.97
N GLN A 159 10.44 7.92 7.40
CA GLN A 159 9.32 8.48 8.17
C GLN A 159 8.21 7.44 8.47
N SER A 160 8.32 6.21 7.97
CA SER A 160 7.32 5.18 8.24
C SER A 160 7.23 4.86 9.74
N PRO A 161 6.04 4.49 10.25
CA PRO A 161 5.88 4.10 11.65
C PRO A 161 6.79 2.94 12.08
N LEU A 162 7.11 2.02 11.16
CA LEU A 162 8.02 0.89 11.41
C LEU A 162 9.43 1.38 11.69
N PHE A 163 9.99 2.24 10.82
CA PHE A 163 11.35 2.74 10.99
C PHE A 163 11.44 3.72 12.17
N GLN A 164 10.44 4.61 12.32
CA GLN A 164 10.37 5.56 13.43
C GLN A 164 10.19 4.88 14.80
N ASP A 165 9.69 3.65 14.86
CA ASP A 165 9.71 2.87 16.11
C ASP A 165 11.14 2.44 16.48
N VAL A 166 11.92 1.99 15.50
CA VAL A 166 13.35 1.67 15.73
C VAL A 166 14.12 2.92 16.13
N GLU A 167 13.85 4.08 15.54
CA GLU A 167 14.47 5.35 15.97
C GLU A 167 14.23 5.67 17.45
N ARG A 168 13.04 5.35 17.95
CA ARG A 168 12.64 5.65 19.33
C ARG A 168 13.15 4.62 20.32
N ASN A 169 13.19 3.35 19.92
CA ASN A 169 13.40 2.22 20.83
C ASN A 169 14.73 1.49 20.60
N GLY A 170 15.46 1.79 19.53
CA GLY A 170 16.70 1.12 19.14
C GLY A 170 16.55 -0.40 19.09
N THR A 171 17.48 -1.11 19.73
CA THR A 171 17.47 -2.58 19.86
C THR A 171 16.25 -3.15 20.58
N ALA A 172 15.52 -2.35 21.36
CA ALA A 172 14.29 -2.80 22.02
C ALA A 172 13.06 -2.77 21.10
N SER A 173 13.16 -2.18 19.90
CA SER A 173 12.08 -2.19 18.92
C SER A 173 11.81 -3.62 18.43
N PRO A 174 10.54 -4.04 18.28
CA PRO A 174 10.21 -5.29 17.61
C PRO A 174 10.63 -5.30 16.13
N TYR A 175 10.91 -4.13 15.54
CA TYR A 175 11.35 -3.97 14.15
C TYR A 175 12.85 -3.75 14.03
N ALA A 176 13.63 -3.88 15.11
CA ALA A 176 15.07 -3.62 15.10
C ALA A 176 15.80 -4.44 14.02
N ASN A 177 15.36 -5.68 13.75
CA ASN A 177 15.97 -6.54 12.73
C ASN A 177 15.37 -6.39 11.33
N PHE A 178 14.38 -5.51 11.14
CA PHE A 178 13.72 -5.31 9.83
C PHE A 178 14.61 -4.57 8.83
N TYR A 179 15.74 -4.02 9.26
CA TYR A 179 16.63 -3.23 8.43
C TYR A 179 18.08 -3.69 8.60
N PHE A 180 18.93 -3.25 7.68
CA PHE A 180 20.38 -3.44 7.77
C PHE A 180 21.04 -2.27 8.48
N TRP A 181 22.05 -2.55 9.30
CA TRP A 181 22.75 -1.55 10.11
C TRP A 181 24.28 -1.67 9.99
N ASP A 182 24.97 -0.54 9.97
CA ASP A 182 26.41 -0.43 10.24
C ASP A 182 26.61 -0.11 11.73
N GLY A 183 26.42 -1.11 12.58
CA GLY A 183 26.45 -0.98 14.05
C GLY A 183 25.09 -1.26 14.70
N GLU A 184 24.82 -0.58 15.81
CA GLU A 184 23.56 -0.75 16.55
C GLU A 184 22.37 -0.11 15.79
N PRO A 185 21.15 -0.68 15.88
CA PRO A 185 19.95 -0.13 15.27
C PRO A 185 19.67 1.35 15.58
N GLY A 186 19.46 2.15 14.54
CA GLY A 186 19.12 3.60 14.59
C GLY A 186 19.51 4.36 13.31
N ALA A 187 18.92 5.54 13.06
CA ALA A 187 18.92 6.17 11.72
C ALA A 187 20.30 6.47 11.18
N SER A 188 21.23 6.83 12.06
CA SER A 188 22.61 7.13 11.69
C SER A 188 23.35 5.92 11.15
N ASN A 189 22.93 4.72 11.53
CA ASN A 189 23.57 3.46 11.19
C ASN A 189 22.78 2.67 10.14
N ALA A 190 21.58 3.10 9.77
CA ALA A 190 20.78 2.39 8.77
C ALA A 190 21.49 2.36 7.41
N LEU A 191 21.61 1.17 6.82
CA LEU A 191 21.98 1.03 5.43
C LEU A 191 20.77 1.38 4.55
N ARG A 192 21.03 2.11 3.47
CA ARG A 192 20.00 2.74 2.63
C ARG A 192 20.30 2.51 1.17
N ILE A 193 19.28 2.67 0.32
CA ILE A 193 19.50 2.53 -1.11
C ILE A 193 20.47 3.63 -1.61
N PRO A 194 21.36 3.35 -2.56
CA PRO A 194 22.47 4.24 -2.89
C PRO A 194 22.07 5.62 -3.44
N TRP A 195 20.88 5.72 -4.03
CA TRP A 195 20.39 6.94 -4.66
C TRP A 195 19.43 7.74 -3.76
N ASP A 196 19.07 7.23 -2.59
CA ASP A 196 18.19 7.94 -1.68
C ASP A 196 18.49 7.63 -0.20
N PRO A 197 19.07 8.58 0.54
CA PRO A 197 19.39 8.40 1.95
C PRO A 197 18.16 8.50 2.86
N THR A 198 16.94 8.59 2.34
CA THR A 198 15.69 8.53 3.13
C THR A 198 15.03 7.16 3.08
N LEU A 199 15.63 6.20 2.35
CA LEU A 199 15.06 4.89 2.06
C LEU A 199 15.92 3.77 2.67
N PRO A 200 15.75 3.45 3.97
CA PRO A 200 16.37 2.30 4.61
C PRO A 200 16.01 0.98 3.92
N GLU A 201 17.01 0.13 3.78
CA GLU A 201 16.89 -1.17 3.15
C GLU A 201 16.25 -2.18 4.09
N ILE A 202 15.19 -2.84 3.62
CA ILE A 202 14.50 -3.89 4.38
C ILE A 202 15.35 -5.17 4.35
N ASN A 203 15.54 -5.79 5.50
CA ASN A 203 16.23 -7.06 5.67
C ASN A 203 15.25 -8.23 5.57
N LEU A 204 15.06 -8.79 4.37
CA LEU A 204 14.22 -9.97 4.17
C LEU A 204 14.89 -11.29 4.60
N ASP A 205 16.11 -11.29 5.15
CA ASP A 205 16.67 -12.49 5.79
C ASP A 205 16.12 -12.68 7.21
N ASP A 206 15.63 -11.59 7.84
CA ASP A 206 14.88 -11.67 9.09
C ASP A 206 13.49 -12.26 8.84
N ALA A 207 13.14 -13.28 9.62
CA ALA A 207 11.88 -14.00 9.45
C ALA A 207 10.65 -13.11 9.71
N GLY A 208 10.74 -12.16 10.65
CA GLY A 208 9.65 -11.23 10.96
C GLY A 208 9.42 -10.22 9.85
N ALA A 209 10.50 -9.64 9.32
CA ALA A 209 10.44 -8.71 8.20
C ALA A 209 9.92 -9.39 6.92
N LYS A 210 10.42 -10.59 6.62
CA LYS A 210 9.95 -11.41 5.49
C LYS A 210 8.46 -11.73 5.63
N ALA A 211 8.05 -12.23 6.80
CA ALA A 211 6.64 -12.54 7.06
C ALA A 211 5.75 -11.30 6.89
N TYR A 212 6.13 -10.16 7.45
CA TYR A 212 5.39 -8.91 7.30
C TYR A 212 5.18 -8.52 5.82
N MET A 213 6.25 -8.53 5.02
CA MET A 213 6.16 -8.15 3.61
C MET A 213 5.38 -9.17 2.77
N PHE A 214 5.51 -10.46 3.08
CA PHE A 214 4.81 -11.53 2.37
C PHE A 214 3.32 -11.58 2.72
N ASP A 215 2.97 -11.36 3.99
CA ASP A 215 1.59 -11.27 4.43
C ASP A 215 0.92 -10.01 3.89
N MET A 216 1.66 -8.92 3.72
CA MET A 216 1.17 -7.72 3.03
C MET A 216 0.88 -7.98 1.55
N ALA A 217 1.79 -8.65 0.84
CA ALA A 217 1.52 -9.05 -0.54
C ALA A 217 0.31 -10.00 -0.63
N ALA A 218 0.22 -10.99 0.25
CA ALA A 218 -0.95 -11.88 0.30
C ALA A 218 -2.26 -11.12 0.60
N TYR A 219 -2.23 -10.15 1.52
CA TYR A 219 -3.38 -9.34 1.90
C TYR A 219 -3.99 -8.64 0.69
N TRP A 220 -3.19 -7.97 -0.14
CA TRP A 220 -3.72 -7.22 -1.29
C TRP A 220 -4.29 -8.14 -2.37
N VAL A 221 -3.68 -9.30 -2.61
CA VAL A 221 -4.28 -10.33 -3.50
C VAL A 221 -5.64 -10.77 -2.99
N GLN A 222 -5.76 -11.08 -1.69
CA GLN A 222 -7.03 -11.51 -1.09
C GLN A 222 -8.08 -10.41 -1.04
N LYS A 223 -7.67 -9.17 -0.73
CA LYS A 223 -8.55 -8.04 -0.50
C LYS A 223 -9.08 -7.43 -1.79
N LEU A 224 -8.28 -7.43 -2.85
CA LEU A 224 -8.58 -6.73 -4.11
C LEU A 224 -8.75 -7.67 -5.31
N ASP A 225 -8.34 -8.94 -5.21
CA ASP A 225 -8.32 -9.89 -6.33
C ASP A 225 -7.40 -9.45 -7.49
N ILE A 226 -6.31 -8.73 -7.20
CA ILE A 226 -5.28 -8.41 -8.21
C ILE A 226 -4.64 -9.69 -8.78
N ASP A 227 -4.04 -9.57 -9.96
CA ASP A 227 -3.57 -10.71 -10.77
C ASP A 227 -2.05 -10.90 -10.74
N GLY A 228 -1.35 -10.10 -9.95
CA GLY A 228 0.09 -10.20 -9.74
C GLY A 228 0.76 -8.90 -9.33
N TYR A 229 2.09 -8.94 -9.32
CA TYR A 229 2.94 -7.82 -8.93
C TYR A 229 4.04 -7.56 -9.94
N ARG A 230 4.40 -6.29 -10.10
CA ARG A 230 5.73 -5.87 -10.55
C ARG A 230 6.57 -5.58 -9.31
N VAL A 231 7.70 -6.27 -9.13
CA VAL A 231 8.56 -6.09 -7.96
C VAL A 231 9.56 -4.96 -8.19
N ASP A 232 9.52 -3.95 -7.33
CA ASP A 232 10.41 -2.80 -7.41
C ASP A 232 11.85 -3.16 -7.07
N VAL A 233 12.78 -2.64 -7.87
CA VAL A 233 14.23 -2.90 -7.76
C VAL A 233 14.57 -4.40 -7.58
N ALA A 234 13.85 -5.27 -8.29
CA ALA A 234 13.93 -6.73 -8.13
C ALA A 234 15.38 -7.28 -8.19
N MET A 235 16.24 -6.72 -9.04
CA MET A 235 17.64 -7.14 -9.13
C MET A 235 18.41 -6.92 -7.82
N ARG A 236 18.27 -5.75 -7.18
CA ARG A 236 18.93 -5.48 -5.89
C ARG A 236 18.31 -6.30 -4.77
N LEU A 237 17.00 -6.55 -4.85
CA LEU A 237 16.31 -7.44 -3.91
C LEU A 237 16.90 -8.85 -3.97
N GLU A 238 17.09 -9.40 -5.16
CA GLU A 238 17.71 -10.72 -5.37
C GLU A 238 19.20 -10.74 -5.02
N ASP A 239 19.95 -9.69 -5.31
CA ASP A 239 21.36 -9.59 -4.92
C ASP A 239 21.54 -9.63 -3.40
N ARG A 240 20.62 -8.99 -2.63
CA ARG A 240 20.64 -8.99 -1.16
C ARG A 240 20.03 -10.25 -0.56
N HIS A 241 18.99 -10.79 -1.19
CA HIS A 241 18.22 -11.92 -0.68
C HIS A 241 18.00 -12.97 -1.79
N PRO A 242 19.03 -13.75 -2.17
CA PRO A 242 18.93 -14.68 -3.27
C PRO A 242 17.78 -15.69 -3.10
N GLY A 243 16.87 -15.75 -4.06
CA GLY A 243 15.71 -16.65 -4.07
C GLY A 243 14.45 -16.09 -3.42
N VAL A 244 14.47 -14.86 -2.89
CA VAL A 244 13.30 -14.28 -2.20
C VAL A 244 12.09 -14.10 -3.12
N SER A 245 12.28 -13.80 -4.41
CA SER A 245 11.17 -13.73 -5.36
C SER A 245 10.51 -15.09 -5.60
N LEU A 246 11.27 -16.19 -5.55
CA LEU A 246 10.73 -17.54 -5.63
C LEU A 246 9.92 -17.89 -4.39
N GLU A 247 10.41 -17.54 -3.20
CA GLU A 247 9.67 -17.74 -1.95
C GLU A 247 8.37 -16.92 -1.93
N LEU A 248 8.44 -15.65 -2.35
CA LEU A 248 7.26 -14.79 -2.47
C LEU A 248 6.25 -15.40 -3.45
N ARG A 249 6.72 -15.86 -4.61
CA ARG A 249 5.87 -16.54 -5.59
C ARG A 249 5.18 -17.76 -4.97
N GLN A 250 5.91 -18.64 -4.29
CA GLN A 250 5.35 -19.82 -3.63
C GLN A 250 4.28 -19.45 -2.59
N ARG A 251 4.50 -18.36 -1.84
CA ARG A 251 3.52 -17.84 -0.89
C ARG A 251 2.25 -17.36 -1.60
N LEU A 252 2.40 -16.62 -2.71
CA LEU A 252 1.26 -16.09 -3.47
C LEU A 252 0.50 -17.17 -4.24
N GLU A 253 1.18 -18.21 -4.76
CA GLU A 253 0.55 -19.37 -5.40
C GLU A 253 -0.38 -20.14 -4.44
N GLN A 254 -0.14 -20.08 -3.13
CA GLN A 254 -1.05 -20.64 -2.12
C GLN A 254 -2.31 -19.79 -1.89
N VAL A 255 -2.28 -18.52 -2.31
CA VAL A 255 -3.37 -17.55 -2.15
C VAL A 255 -4.21 -17.48 -3.42
N LYS A 256 -3.56 -17.29 -4.57
CA LYS A 256 -4.15 -17.20 -5.91
C LYS A 256 -3.19 -17.87 -6.89
N PRO A 257 -3.44 -19.14 -7.30
CA PRO A 257 -2.49 -19.92 -8.11
C PRO A 257 -2.26 -19.41 -9.54
N ASP A 258 -3.19 -18.63 -10.09
CA ASP A 258 -3.16 -18.13 -11.47
C ASP A 258 -2.35 -16.83 -11.64
#